data_AF-A0A6P7TW89-F1
#
_entry.id   AF-A0A6P7TW89-F1
#
_cell.length_a   1.000
_cell.length_b   1.000
_cell.length_c   1.000
_cell.angle_alpha   90.00
_cell.angle_beta   90.00
_cell.angle_gamma   90.00
#
_symmetry.space_group_name_H-M   'P 1'
#
loop_
_entity.id
_entity.type
_entity.pdbx_description
1 polymer ?
#
loop_
_entity_poly.entity_id
_entity_poly.type
_entity_poly.pdbx_seq_one_letter_code
_entity_poly.pdbx_strand_id
1 'polypeptide(L)'
;MATIAGFLASKYAILDMENLGVEFIKDAQRKYLLKNINCKMLHSVLFKCMDKQNVDLATSSEWLSKGNNGPRSEALYCLLQDRNLFFTSMGSLCSHCKKCKKTIDHLTTQCGKMLNSDYLRRHNEVVNCIHLHLCRTYGIKRGSKLKTHSVQFIISTQNVEIRVDMSIMTETKVQSNKPDIFVYDKTKQEITLIEVGITSQDRFKQVEIEKFHK
;
A
#
# COMPACT_ATOMS: atom_id res chain seq x y z
N MET A 1 47.03 -12.96 -0.77
CA MET A 1 45.71 -13.58 -0.53
C MET A 1 44.74 -12.48 -0.14
N ALA A 2 43.65 -12.29 -0.88
CA ALA A 2 42.63 -11.30 -0.50
C ALA A 2 41.89 -11.80 0.74
N THR A 3 42.00 -11.08 1.85
CA THR A 3 41.26 -11.41 3.08
C THR A 3 39.79 -11.01 2.90
N ILE A 4 38.88 -11.75 3.56
CA ILE A 4 37.44 -11.43 3.55
C ILE A 4 37.21 -9.99 4.03
N ALA A 5 37.95 -9.55 5.05
CA ALA A 5 37.94 -8.17 5.54
C ALA A 5 38.31 -7.16 4.44
N GLY A 6 39.41 -7.40 3.71
CA GLY A 6 39.84 -6.52 2.61
C GLY A 6 38.82 -6.44 1.47
N PHE A 7 38.15 -7.55 1.13
CA PHE A 7 37.07 -7.53 0.16
C PHE A 7 35.86 -6.70 0.64
N LEU A 8 35.45 -6.85 1.90
CA LEU A 8 34.34 -6.09 2.48
C LEU A 8 34.63 -4.60 2.53
N ALA A 9 35.84 -4.21 2.93
CA ALA A 9 36.27 -2.82 2.97
C ALA A 9 36.30 -2.19 1.59
N SER A 10 36.82 -2.90 0.58
CA SER A 10 36.81 -2.42 -0.81
C SER A 10 35.39 -2.30 -1.37
N LYS A 11 34.53 -3.30 -1.14
CA LYS A 11 33.17 -3.34 -1.70
C LYS A 11 32.25 -2.28 -1.10
N TYR A 12 32.34 -2.06 0.21
CA TYR A 12 31.46 -1.13 0.93
C TYR A 12 32.13 0.21 1.27
N ALA A 13 33.36 0.44 0.80
CA ALA A 13 34.17 1.62 1.09
C ALA A 13 34.31 1.91 2.60
N ILE A 14 34.61 0.87 3.39
CA ILE A 14 34.82 0.97 4.84
C ILE A 14 36.29 1.35 5.09
N LEU A 15 36.52 2.44 5.84
CA LEU A 15 37.86 2.96 6.15
C LEU A 15 38.53 2.19 7.32
N ASP A 16 37.76 1.81 8.33
CA ASP A 16 38.26 1.10 9.52
C ASP A 16 37.94 -0.39 9.48
N MET A 17 38.99 -1.21 9.42
CA MET A 17 38.90 -2.68 9.35
C MET A 17 38.91 -3.37 10.72
N GLU A 18 39.12 -2.62 11.80
CA GLU A 18 39.38 -3.17 13.14
C GLU A 18 38.09 -3.59 13.89
N ASN A 19 36.92 -3.02 13.53
CA ASN A 19 35.62 -3.33 14.16
C ASN A 19 34.54 -3.69 13.13
N LEU A 20 34.75 -4.79 12.40
CA LEU A 20 33.79 -5.36 11.44
C LEU A 20 32.68 -6.17 12.13
N GLY A 21 31.89 -5.51 12.98
CA GLY A 21 30.70 -6.13 13.57
C GLY A 21 29.67 -6.51 12.50
N VAL A 22 28.93 -7.62 12.71
CA VAL A 22 27.92 -8.11 11.76
C VAL A 22 26.86 -7.05 11.45
N GLU A 23 26.39 -6.32 12.46
CA GLU A 23 25.40 -5.25 12.27
C GLU A 23 25.96 -4.07 11.47
N PHE A 24 27.22 -3.71 11.70
CA PHE A 24 27.89 -2.66 10.92
C PHE A 24 27.99 -3.05 9.44
N ILE A 25 28.38 -4.29 9.14
CA ILE A 25 28.47 -4.81 7.77
C ILE A 25 27.08 -4.80 7.10
N LYS A 26 26.04 -5.24 7.80
CA LYS A 26 24.66 -5.21 7.28
C LYS A 26 24.24 -3.78 6.93
N ASP A 27 24.55 -2.82 7.78
CA ASP A 27 24.18 -1.42 7.57
C ASP A 27 24.96 -0.80 6.40
N ALA A 28 26.27 -1.08 6.30
CA ALA A 28 27.09 -0.69 5.16
C ALA A 28 26.60 -1.32 3.84
N GLN A 29 26.22 -2.60 3.87
CA GLN A 29 25.63 -3.29 2.73
C GLN A 29 24.30 -2.66 2.30
N ARG A 30 23.41 -2.34 3.24
CA ARG A 30 22.14 -1.65 2.95
C ARG A 30 22.38 -0.31 2.26
N LYS A 31 23.28 0.53 2.81
CA LYS A 31 23.64 1.83 2.22
C LYS A 31 24.19 1.69 0.80
N TYR A 32 25.07 0.72 0.57
CA TYR A 32 25.61 0.42 -0.75
C TYR A 32 24.54 -0.02 -1.75
N LEU A 33 23.65 -0.93 -1.35
CA LEU A 33 22.57 -1.42 -2.20
C LEU A 33 21.58 -0.30 -2.55
N LEU A 34 21.20 0.53 -1.58
CA LEU A 34 20.33 1.68 -1.81
C LEU A 34 20.96 2.69 -2.76
N LYS A 35 22.25 3.01 -2.59
CA LYS A 35 22.98 3.88 -3.52
C LYS A 35 22.94 3.33 -4.95
N ASN A 36 23.22 2.04 -5.12
CA ASN A 36 23.19 1.39 -6.43
C ASN A 36 21.80 1.39 -7.07
N ILE A 37 20.76 1.14 -6.27
CA ILE A 37 19.37 1.14 -6.74
C ILE A 37 18.94 2.55 -7.12
N ASN A 38 19.27 3.57 -6.33
CA ASN A 38 18.94 4.96 -6.61
C ASN A 38 19.62 5.49 -7.88
N CYS A 39 20.79 4.95 -8.26
CA CYS A 39 21.41 5.25 -9.54
C CYS A 39 20.68 4.63 -10.74
N LYS A 40 19.80 3.64 -10.54
CA LYS A 40 19.04 3.03 -11.64
C LYS A 40 17.80 3.87 -11.95
N MET A 41 17.69 4.33 -13.20
CA MET A 41 16.56 5.16 -13.64
C MET A 41 15.20 4.49 -13.46
N LEU A 42 15.13 3.19 -13.73
CA LEU A 42 13.89 2.42 -13.67
C LEU A 42 13.62 1.90 -12.26
N HIS A 43 14.66 1.55 -11.50
CA HIS A 43 14.48 0.71 -10.31
C HIS A 43 14.36 1.45 -8.96
N SER A 44 14.26 2.77 -9.01
CA SER A 44 14.35 3.63 -7.83
C SER A 44 13.00 4.12 -7.31
N VAL A 45 11.91 3.91 -8.05
CA VAL A 45 10.61 4.53 -7.75
C VAL A 45 10.05 4.03 -6.43
N LEU A 46 10.12 2.72 -6.18
CA LEU A 46 9.68 2.13 -4.91
C LEU A 46 10.45 2.71 -3.72
N PHE A 47 11.76 2.92 -3.87
CA PHE A 47 12.64 3.34 -2.77
C PHE A 47 12.55 4.84 -2.45
N LYS A 48 11.96 5.66 -3.33
CA LYS A 48 11.68 7.09 -3.05
C LYS A 48 10.77 7.30 -1.84
N CYS A 49 10.04 6.27 -1.40
CA CYS A 49 9.22 6.36 -0.18
C CYS A 49 10.05 6.40 1.10
N MET A 50 11.31 5.94 1.07
CA MET A 50 12.15 5.85 2.25
C MET A 50 12.47 7.21 2.86
N ASP A 51 12.54 8.25 2.02
CA ASP A 51 12.84 9.62 2.46
C ASP A 51 11.58 10.35 2.97
N LYS A 52 10.39 9.75 2.87
CA LYS A 52 9.12 10.37 3.27
C LYS A 52 8.77 9.99 4.71
N GLN A 53 8.63 10.98 5.59
CA GLN A 53 8.29 10.78 7.00
C GLN A 53 6.93 10.10 7.25
N ASN A 54 5.99 10.18 6.30
CA ASN A 54 4.61 9.70 6.49
C ASN A 54 4.41 8.23 6.09
N VAL A 55 5.49 7.47 5.84
CA VAL A 55 5.41 6.07 5.38
C VAL A 55 6.05 5.16 6.41
N ASP A 56 5.24 4.26 6.98
CA ASP A 56 5.77 3.15 7.75
C ASP A 56 6.32 2.07 6.81
N LEU A 57 7.64 2.08 6.61
CA LEU A 57 8.35 1.14 5.76
C LEU A 57 8.24 -0.30 6.27
N ALA A 58 8.28 -0.50 7.59
CA ALA A 58 8.29 -1.85 8.16
C ALA A 58 6.97 -2.56 7.87
N THR A 59 5.85 -1.87 8.11
CA THR A 59 4.50 -2.42 7.84
C THR A 59 4.23 -2.50 6.34
N SER A 60 4.67 -1.51 5.55
CA SER A 60 4.48 -1.51 4.08
C SER A 60 5.17 -2.68 3.36
N SER A 61 6.27 -3.18 3.93
CA SER A 61 7.04 -4.30 3.39
C SER A 61 6.80 -5.63 4.10
N GLU A 62 5.84 -5.70 5.04
CA GLU A 62 5.59 -6.92 5.82
C GLU A 62 5.19 -8.12 4.92
N TRP A 63 4.55 -7.86 3.78
CA TRP A 63 4.19 -8.91 2.83
C TRP A 63 5.40 -9.64 2.21
N LEU A 64 6.59 -9.03 2.23
CA LEU A 64 7.86 -9.65 1.81
C LEU A 64 8.44 -10.57 2.90
N SER A 65 8.15 -10.32 4.17
CA SER A 65 8.75 -11.05 5.29
C SER A 65 7.99 -12.32 5.68
N LYS A 66 6.67 -12.37 5.43
CA LYS A 66 5.81 -13.49 5.85
C LYS A 66 5.86 -14.71 4.94
N GLY A 67 6.55 -14.65 3.80
CA GLY A 67 6.69 -15.78 2.87
C GLY A 67 5.38 -16.28 2.23
N ASN A 68 4.33 -15.45 2.23
CA ASN A 68 3.02 -15.80 1.67
C ASN A 68 3.02 -15.88 0.14
N ASN A 69 4.03 -15.30 -0.51
CA ASN A 69 4.16 -15.22 -1.96
C ASN A 69 5.32 -16.08 -2.43
N GLY A 70 5.14 -16.76 -3.57
CA GLY A 70 6.27 -17.44 -4.22
C GLY A 70 7.31 -16.44 -4.72
N PRO A 71 8.61 -16.82 -4.80
CA PRO A 71 9.68 -15.89 -5.20
C PRO A 71 9.44 -15.18 -6.53
N ARG A 72 8.82 -15.88 -7.50
CA ARG A 72 8.47 -15.31 -8.81
C ARG A 72 7.38 -14.24 -8.72
N SER A 73 6.36 -14.47 -7.88
CA SER A 73 5.28 -13.51 -7.68
C SER A 73 5.78 -12.29 -6.92
N GLU A 74 6.62 -12.50 -5.91
CA GLU A 74 7.27 -11.43 -5.15
C GLU A 74 8.07 -10.50 -6.05
N ALA A 75 8.94 -11.07 -6.90
CA ALA A 75 9.71 -10.30 -7.87
C ALA A 75 8.82 -9.49 -8.83
N LEU A 76 7.71 -10.07 -9.28
CA LEU A 76 6.74 -9.39 -10.14
C LEU A 76 6.02 -8.24 -9.43
N TYR A 77 5.64 -8.42 -8.17
CA TYR A 77 5.00 -7.38 -7.37
C TYR A 77 5.96 -6.23 -7.08
N CYS A 78 7.23 -6.51 -6.77
CA CYS A 78 8.25 -5.47 -6.66
C CYS A 78 8.42 -4.70 -7.97
N LEU A 79 8.47 -5.39 -9.12
CA LEU A 79 8.55 -4.75 -10.44
C LEU A 79 7.35 -3.84 -10.73
N LEU A 80 6.15 -4.27 -10.35
CA LEU A 80 4.92 -3.50 -10.46
C LEU A 80 4.96 -2.24 -9.60
N GLN A 81 5.40 -2.36 -8.33
CA GLN A 81 5.54 -1.23 -7.41
C GLN A 81 6.53 -0.18 -7.93
N ASP A 82 7.57 -0.65 -8.61
CA ASP A 82 8.60 0.21 -9.21
C ASP A 82 8.17 0.85 -10.55
N ARG A 83 6.92 0.61 -10.95
CA ARG A 83 6.28 1.15 -12.15
C ARG A 83 6.99 0.78 -13.47
N ASN A 84 7.66 -0.37 -13.48
CA ASN A 84 8.47 -0.85 -14.60
C ASN A 84 7.76 -1.90 -15.47
N LEU A 85 6.52 -1.66 -15.91
CA LEU A 85 5.82 -2.61 -16.80
C LEU A 85 5.79 -2.18 -18.27
N PHE A 86 5.83 -0.88 -18.54
CA PHE A 86 5.59 -0.34 -19.88
C PHE A 86 6.87 0.02 -20.64
N PHE A 87 7.97 -0.71 -20.40
CA PHE A 87 9.31 -0.47 -20.96
C PHE A 87 9.33 -0.02 -22.44
N THR A 88 8.42 -0.55 -23.28
CA THR A 88 8.34 -0.34 -24.74
C THR A 88 7.28 0.65 -25.22
N SER A 89 6.39 1.15 -24.34
CA SER A 89 5.26 2.01 -24.74
C SER A 89 5.39 3.46 -24.25
N MET A 90 6.63 3.90 -24.01
CA MET A 90 7.00 5.27 -23.64
C MET A 90 6.64 6.24 -24.77
N GLY A 91 5.36 6.65 -24.83
CA GLY A 91 4.84 7.56 -25.84
C GLY A 91 3.41 7.25 -26.31
N SER A 92 2.90 6.05 -26.05
CA SER A 92 1.52 5.71 -26.40
C SER A 92 0.52 6.47 -25.51
N LEU A 93 -0.60 6.90 -26.11
CA LEU A 93 -1.70 7.49 -25.36
C LEU A 93 -2.50 6.38 -24.66
N CYS A 94 -3.12 6.74 -23.53
CA CYS A 94 -4.01 5.84 -22.81
C CYS A 94 -5.14 5.33 -23.72
N SER A 95 -5.36 4.01 -23.73
CA SER A 95 -6.41 3.35 -24.53
C SER A 95 -7.82 3.85 -24.22
N HIS A 96 -8.06 4.24 -22.96
CA HIS A 96 -9.37 4.69 -22.50
C HIS A 96 -9.58 6.17 -22.79
N CYS A 97 -8.74 7.05 -22.19
CA CYS A 97 -8.95 8.49 -22.29
C CYS A 97 -8.45 9.10 -23.60
N LYS A 98 -7.45 8.48 -24.26
CA LYS A 98 -6.76 8.98 -25.45
C LYS A 98 -6.17 10.40 -25.33
N LYS A 99 -6.05 10.93 -24.11
CA LYS A 99 -5.58 12.29 -23.80
C LYS A 99 -4.23 12.30 -23.10
N CYS A 100 -4.06 11.45 -22.10
CA CYS A 100 -2.84 11.38 -21.31
C CYS A 100 -1.93 10.25 -21.81
N LYS A 101 -0.63 10.38 -21.53
CA LYS A 101 0.35 9.30 -21.76
C LYS A 101 -0.06 8.06 -20.97
N LYS A 102 0.13 6.89 -21.58
CA LYS A 102 -0.13 5.59 -20.97
C LYS A 102 0.99 5.26 -19.96
N THR A 103 0.84 5.77 -18.74
CA THR A 103 1.70 5.42 -17.61
C THR A 103 0.93 4.53 -16.63
N ILE A 104 1.65 3.79 -15.78
CA ILE A 104 1.02 3.00 -14.71
C ILE A 104 0.24 3.93 -13.78
N ASP A 105 0.81 5.07 -13.41
CA ASP A 105 0.11 6.05 -12.56
C ASP A 105 -1.18 6.54 -13.19
N HIS A 106 -1.14 6.86 -14.49
CA HIS A 106 -2.34 7.31 -15.18
C HIS A 106 -3.42 6.24 -15.18
N LEU A 107 -3.08 5.01 -15.60
CA LEU A 107 -4.04 3.91 -15.66
C LEU A 107 -4.57 3.54 -14.28
N THR A 108 -3.74 3.56 -13.25
CA THR A 108 -4.13 3.10 -11.91
C THR A 108 -4.80 4.18 -11.06
N THR A 109 -4.56 5.47 -11.28
CA THR A 109 -5.04 6.52 -10.34
C THR A 109 -5.57 7.81 -10.96
N GLN A 110 -5.40 8.04 -12.27
CA GLN A 110 -5.73 9.34 -12.88
C GLN A 110 -6.67 9.26 -14.08
N CYS A 111 -6.91 8.07 -14.63
CA CYS A 111 -7.77 7.90 -15.79
C CYS A 111 -9.24 7.97 -15.37
N GLY A 112 -9.87 9.15 -15.52
CA GLY A 112 -11.28 9.34 -15.16
C GLY A 112 -12.26 8.40 -15.87
N LYS A 113 -11.91 7.86 -17.05
CA LYS A 113 -12.75 6.88 -17.75
C LYS A 113 -12.79 5.50 -17.07
N MET A 114 -11.85 5.22 -16.16
CA MET A 114 -11.79 3.95 -15.42
C MET A 114 -12.41 4.06 -14.02
N LEU A 115 -12.97 5.22 -13.67
CA LEU A 115 -13.49 5.51 -12.33
C LEU A 115 -14.61 4.54 -11.93
N ASN A 116 -15.60 4.35 -12.80
CA ASN A 116 -16.77 3.51 -12.52
C ASN A 116 -16.53 2.02 -12.82
N SER A 117 -15.36 1.65 -13.36
CA SER A 117 -15.01 0.26 -13.65
C SER A 117 -13.93 -0.24 -12.69
N ASP A 118 -12.67 -0.11 -13.07
CA ASP A 118 -11.52 -0.73 -12.41
C ASP A 118 -11.18 -0.06 -11.09
N TYR A 119 -11.57 1.21 -10.91
CA TYR A 119 -11.27 1.96 -9.69
C TYR A 119 -12.24 1.55 -8.60
N LEU A 120 -13.54 1.57 -8.90
CA LEU A 120 -14.58 1.05 -8.01
C LEU A 120 -14.33 -0.43 -7.66
N ARG A 121 -13.95 -1.27 -8.64
CA ARG A 121 -13.62 -2.67 -8.37
C ARG A 121 -12.47 -2.80 -7.37
N ARG A 122 -11.34 -2.11 -7.59
CA ARG A 122 -10.19 -2.19 -6.67
C ARG A 122 -10.54 -1.66 -5.28
N HIS A 123 -11.31 -0.58 -5.21
CA HIS A 123 -11.82 -0.03 -3.96
C HIS A 123 -12.62 -1.09 -3.19
N ASN A 124 -13.60 -1.72 -3.86
CA ASN A 124 -14.46 -2.72 -3.25
C ASN A 124 -13.69 -3.97 -2.82
N GLU A 125 -12.65 -4.39 -3.55
CA GLU A 125 -11.78 -5.49 -3.12
C GLU A 125 -11.03 -5.16 -1.82
N VAL A 126 -10.56 -3.91 -1.65
CA VAL A 126 -9.92 -3.46 -0.40
C VAL A 126 -10.93 -3.40 0.74
N VAL A 127 -12.11 -2.81 0.50
CA VAL A 127 -13.22 -2.82 1.47
C VAL A 127 -13.59 -4.24 1.88
N ASN A 128 -13.63 -5.19 0.93
CA ASN A 128 -13.91 -6.59 1.19
C ASN A 128 -12.86 -7.23 2.12
N CYS A 129 -11.58 -6.92 1.89
CA CYS A 129 -10.48 -7.38 2.76
C CYS A 129 -10.62 -6.84 4.19
N ILE A 130 -10.86 -5.53 4.33
CA ILE A 130 -11.01 -4.88 5.65
C ILE A 130 -12.24 -5.42 6.37
N HIS A 131 -13.38 -5.53 5.67
CA HIS A 131 -14.61 -6.08 6.22
C HIS A 131 -14.42 -7.52 6.71
N LEU A 132 -13.71 -8.38 5.95
CA LEU A 132 -13.39 -9.73 6.40
C LEU A 132 -12.52 -9.72 7.66
N HIS A 133 -11.51 -8.85 7.70
CA HIS A 133 -10.63 -8.72 8.85
C HIS A 133 -11.41 -8.30 10.10
N LEU A 134 -12.26 -7.28 10.02
CA LEU A 134 -13.13 -6.84 11.11
C LEU A 134 -14.06 -7.96 11.59
N CYS A 135 -14.71 -8.67 10.66
CA CYS A 135 -15.56 -9.82 11.00
C CYS A 135 -14.80 -10.91 11.79
N ARG A 136 -13.50 -11.09 11.52
CA ARG A 136 -12.66 -12.04 12.25
C ARG A 136 -12.27 -11.52 13.63
N THR A 137 -11.86 -10.26 13.72
CA THR A 137 -11.45 -9.61 14.97
C THR A 137 -12.57 -9.65 16.01
N TYR A 138 -13.82 -9.43 15.59
CA TYR A 138 -14.99 -9.51 16.47
C TYR A 138 -15.63 -10.90 16.57
N GLY A 139 -15.01 -11.94 16.02
CA GLY A 139 -15.50 -13.33 16.12
C GLY A 139 -16.78 -13.65 15.35
N ILE A 140 -17.24 -12.76 14.46
CA ILE A 140 -18.45 -12.93 13.63
C ILE A 140 -18.25 -14.03 12.58
N LYS A 141 -17.07 -14.07 11.94
CA LYS A 141 -16.73 -15.09 10.94
C LYS A 141 -15.39 -15.75 11.28
N ARG A 142 -15.35 -17.08 11.14
CA ARG A 142 -14.12 -17.89 11.33
C ARG A 142 -13.40 -18.21 10.01
N GLY A 143 -14.08 -18.08 8.86
CA GLY A 143 -13.50 -18.38 7.55
C GLY A 143 -12.43 -17.37 7.13
N SER A 144 -11.31 -17.87 6.58
CA SER A 144 -10.17 -17.05 6.14
C SER A 144 -10.14 -16.77 4.63
N LYS A 145 -11.04 -17.39 3.86
CA LYS A 145 -11.01 -17.33 2.40
C LYS A 145 -11.70 -16.07 1.89
N LEU A 146 -10.91 -15.15 1.35
CA LEU A 146 -11.42 -13.92 0.72
C LEU A 146 -12.37 -14.20 -0.44
N LYS A 147 -12.08 -15.22 -1.26
CA LYS A 147 -12.87 -15.59 -2.45
C LYS A 147 -14.35 -15.91 -2.15
N THR A 148 -14.65 -16.38 -0.95
CA THR A 148 -16.00 -16.79 -0.55
C THR A 148 -16.69 -15.73 0.33
N HIS A 149 -16.00 -14.64 0.65
CA HIS A 149 -16.54 -13.62 1.53
C HIS A 149 -17.37 -12.61 0.74
N SER A 150 -18.60 -12.43 1.18
CA SER A 150 -19.48 -11.34 0.75
C SER A 150 -19.54 -10.27 1.83
N VAL A 151 -19.47 -9.02 1.38
CA VAL A 151 -19.68 -7.84 2.22
C VAL A 151 -21.18 -7.72 2.52
N GLN A 152 -21.50 -7.52 3.80
CA GLN A 152 -22.87 -7.22 4.24
C GLN A 152 -22.93 -5.75 4.61
N PHE A 153 -24.02 -5.07 4.22
CA PHE A 153 -24.18 -3.64 4.46
C PHE A 153 -24.28 -3.30 5.96
N ILE A 154 -24.89 -4.17 6.75
CA ILE A 154 -24.99 -4.03 8.20
C ILE A 154 -24.76 -5.40 8.84
N ILE A 155 -23.87 -5.44 9.82
CA ILE A 155 -23.72 -6.56 10.74
C ILE A 155 -23.79 -5.98 12.15
N SER A 156 -24.81 -6.36 12.92
CA SER A 156 -24.94 -5.93 14.31
C SER A 156 -25.00 -7.17 15.21
N THR A 157 -24.12 -7.20 16.19
CA THR A 157 -24.06 -8.22 17.25
C THR A 157 -24.22 -7.54 18.61
N GLN A 158 -24.16 -8.31 19.70
CA GLN A 158 -24.15 -7.74 21.05
C GLN A 158 -22.94 -6.82 21.30
N ASN A 159 -21.80 -7.12 20.67
CA ASN A 159 -20.53 -6.45 20.97
C ASN A 159 -20.12 -5.40 19.94
N VAL A 160 -20.55 -5.54 18.69
CA VAL A 160 -20.15 -4.63 17.61
C VAL A 160 -21.26 -4.40 16.60
N GLU A 161 -21.28 -3.22 16.00
CA GLU A 161 -22.01 -2.92 14.79
C GLU A 161 -21.08 -2.44 13.69
N ILE A 162 -21.07 -3.14 12.56
CA ILE A 162 -20.30 -2.80 11.36
C ILE A 162 -21.30 -2.40 10.28
N ARG A 163 -21.12 -1.21 9.69
CA ARG A 163 -21.90 -0.75 8.53
C ARG A 163 -20.95 -0.43 7.39
N VAL A 164 -21.31 -0.82 6.17
CA VAL A 164 -20.49 -0.57 4.97
C VAL A 164 -21.31 0.25 3.99
N ASP A 165 -20.72 1.33 3.46
CA ASP A 165 -21.35 2.23 2.50
C ASP A 165 -22.75 2.72 2.94
N MET A 166 -22.86 3.13 4.21
CA MET A 166 -24.12 3.59 4.81
C MET A 166 -23.98 4.96 5.45
N SER A 167 -24.99 5.81 5.23
CA SER A 167 -25.07 7.12 5.85
C SER A 167 -25.33 7.01 7.35
N ILE A 168 -24.60 7.81 8.12
CA ILE A 168 -24.83 8.00 9.55
C ILE A 168 -25.89 9.07 9.71
N MET A 169 -26.96 8.73 10.42
CA MET A 169 -27.99 9.67 10.80
C MET A 169 -27.50 10.52 11.96
N THR A 170 -27.49 11.84 11.77
CA THR A 170 -27.11 12.84 12.76
C THR A 170 -28.21 13.90 12.85
N GLU A 171 -28.41 14.49 14.03
CA GLU A 171 -29.44 15.52 14.25
C GLU A 171 -29.19 16.77 13.39
N THR A 172 -27.92 17.18 13.28
CA THR A 172 -27.47 18.20 12.33
C THR A 172 -27.10 17.58 10.99
N LYS A 173 -27.41 18.30 9.90
CA LYS A 173 -27.05 17.88 8.53
C LYS A 173 -25.53 17.98 8.32
N VAL A 174 -24.85 16.84 8.28
CA VAL A 174 -23.45 16.71 7.88
C VAL A 174 -23.40 16.33 6.39
N GLN A 175 -22.59 17.04 5.60
CA GLN A 175 -22.52 16.80 4.14
C GLN A 175 -21.86 15.46 3.81
N SER A 176 -20.77 15.12 4.49
CA SER A 176 -19.99 13.90 4.28
C SER A 176 -20.26 12.88 5.39
N ASN A 177 -21.49 12.36 5.45
CA ASN A 177 -21.95 11.46 6.52
C ASN A 177 -21.91 9.97 6.15
N LYS A 178 -21.33 9.60 5.01
CA LYS A 178 -21.33 8.23 4.48
C LYS A 178 -19.89 7.70 4.41
N PRO A 179 -19.35 7.13 5.51
CA PRO A 179 -18.03 6.52 5.48
C PRO A 179 -18.03 5.22 4.68
N ASP A 180 -16.86 4.80 4.18
CA ASP A 180 -16.73 3.50 3.52
C ASP A 180 -17.07 2.35 4.49
N ILE A 181 -16.52 2.38 5.70
CA ILE A 181 -16.88 1.45 6.78
C ILE A 181 -17.00 2.21 8.11
N PHE A 182 -18.12 1.96 8.79
CA PHE A 182 -18.38 2.39 10.16
C PHE A 182 -18.29 1.17 11.08
N VAL A 183 -17.59 1.30 12.20
CA VAL A 183 -17.51 0.28 13.24
C VAL A 183 -17.84 0.91 14.58
N TYR A 184 -18.87 0.42 15.25
CA TYR A 184 -19.19 0.77 16.63
C TYR A 184 -18.91 -0.41 17.54
N ASP A 185 -17.84 -0.33 18.32
CA ASP A 185 -17.55 -1.28 19.40
C ASP A 185 -18.42 -0.91 20.60
N LYS A 186 -19.46 -1.71 20.84
CA LYS A 186 -20.44 -1.50 21.92
C LYS A 186 -19.85 -1.77 23.29
N THR A 187 -18.78 -2.57 23.36
CA THR A 187 -18.12 -2.91 24.62
C THR A 187 -17.21 -1.78 25.10
N LYS A 188 -16.49 -1.15 24.16
CA LYS A 188 -15.62 -0.01 24.45
C LYS A 188 -16.31 1.35 24.33
N GLN A 189 -17.50 1.37 23.72
CA GLN A 189 -18.22 2.58 23.33
C GLN A 189 -17.41 3.46 22.36
N GLU A 190 -16.64 2.83 21.47
CA GLU A 190 -15.79 3.53 20.49
C GLU A 190 -16.36 3.41 19.07
N ILE A 191 -16.35 4.52 18.33
CA ILE A 191 -16.69 4.55 16.91
C ILE A 191 -15.40 4.72 16.11
N THR A 192 -15.16 3.79 15.19
CA THR A 192 -14.10 3.88 14.18
C THR A 192 -14.72 4.12 12.81
N LEU A 193 -14.29 5.18 12.15
CA LEU A 193 -14.62 5.47 10.76
C LEU A 193 -13.42 5.10 9.89
N ILE A 194 -13.65 4.32 8.86
CA ILE A 194 -12.60 3.85 7.95
C ILE A 194 -12.93 4.37 6.56
N GLU A 195 -11.93 5.02 5.97
CA GLU A 195 -11.94 5.59 4.63
C GLU A 195 -10.86 4.93 3.78
N VAL A 196 -11.22 4.45 2.61
CA VAL A 196 -10.32 3.76 1.69
C VAL A 196 -9.95 4.69 0.55
N GLY A 197 -8.65 4.88 0.34
CA GLY A 197 -8.10 5.68 -0.74
C GLY A 197 -7.10 4.88 -1.55
N ILE A 198 -7.38 4.65 -2.84
CA ILE A 198 -6.42 4.02 -3.77
C ILE A 198 -5.81 5.13 -4.61
N THR A 199 -4.57 5.50 -4.29
CA THR A 199 -3.85 6.59 -4.93
C THR A 199 -2.38 6.24 -5.16
N SER A 200 -1.71 7.03 -5.99
CA SER A 200 -0.28 6.89 -6.21
C SER A 200 0.47 7.60 -5.09
N GLN A 201 1.67 7.13 -4.80
CA GLN A 201 2.48 7.68 -3.72
C GLN A 201 2.79 9.18 -3.88
N ASP A 202 2.79 9.69 -5.11
CA ASP A 202 3.08 11.10 -5.40
C ASP A 202 1.87 12.00 -5.13
N ARG A 203 0.66 11.44 -5.16
CA ARG A 203 -0.60 12.15 -4.90
C ARG A 203 -1.16 11.92 -3.50
N PHE A 204 -0.52 11.08 -2.70
CA PHE A 204 -1.01 10.72 -1.36
C PHE A 204 -1.39 11.93 -0.51
N LYS A 205 -0.46 12.89 -0.33
CA LYS A 205 -0.71 14.11 0.46
C LYS A 205 -1.86 14.95 -0.09
N GLN A 206 -1.94 15.09 -1.41
CA GLN A 206 -3.01 15.85 -2.05
C GLN A 206 -4.38 15.19 -1.79
N VAL A 207 -4.47 13.87 -1.97
CA VAL A 207 -5.72 13.12 -1.78
C VAL A 207 -6.15 13.12 -0.30
N GLU A 208 -5.21 13.03 0.63
CA GLU A 208 -5.47 13.14 2.06
C GLU A 208 -6.09 14.50 2.42
N ILE A 209 -5.50 15.59 1.92
CA ILE A 209 -6.04 16.95 2.10
C ILE A 209 -7.42 17.09 1.45
N GLU A 210 -7.59 16.60 0.22
CA GLU A 210 -8.89 16.62 -0.48
C GLU A 210 -9.98 15.83 0.25
N LYS A 211 -9.61 14.74 0.95
CA LYS A 211 -10.55 13.98 1.78
C LYS A 211 -10.84 14.66 3.11
N PHE A 212 -9.84 15.27 3.74
CA PHE A 212 -10.00 15.96 5.03
C PHE A 212 -10.91 17.20 4.93
N HIS A 213 -10.88 17.91 3.80
CA HIS A 213 -11.70 19.09 3.57
C HIS A 213 -13.11 18.81 3.03
N LYS A 214 -13.48 17.54 2.85
CA LYS A 214 -14.84 17.13 2.49
C LYS A 214 -15.62 16.75 3.74
#